data_AF-A0AA42IHB4-F1
#
_entry.id   AF-A0AA42IHB4-F1
#
_cell.length_a   1.000
_cell.length_b   1.000
_cell.length_c   1.000
_cell.angle_alpha   90.00
_cell.angle_beta   90.00
_cell.angle_gamma   90.00
#
_symmetry.space_group_name_H-M   'P 1'
#
loop_
_entity.id
_entity.type
_entity.pdbx_description
1 polymer ?
#
loop_
_entity_poly.entity_id
_entity_poly.type
_entity_poly.pdbx_seq_one_letter_code
_entity_poly.pdbx_strand_id
1 'polypeptide(L)'
;MKSDSETTIYEIMQSYCVRVNGGSGVLVNAMTIEYSYVLTAAHVIKDLLEHEVIDFQGNNLEVLGVLKYSEDYDPVTSLYDYAILKVNYQPHVEQKTLAASDLLHRTDLTLVGCPTTERASQDPIKFYDGHMTNVINDLIIFTIDVIPDKATISGMSGGGIYNIRDGLAFLVGVEFQMDSIDQDQQYGRVQCHSLVKFEEIIKIHECAPIIPAHLECFSILLEKTFTFNVIHQTNTQNLKIALEQFTNSLITNAMPPPYEIMEQYDLQLLVDLNNTDELKSRDLWIAYLEYLVICALIDNVGTTNTDYIKSIERKRRLLYSSNSRNWISNLEELLKTARKILDKDGTLIIASPDKAAEILPPNFELSRVINDIANVPNQGPFTIDTVEASIYNSFTLTHLEALYNRCVIKSEFEYKAVSSGIEQLKLFKDKLNEIIK
;
A
#
# COMPACT_ATOMS: atom_id res chain seq x y z
N MET A 1 29.22 5.40 -10.41
CA MET A 1 27.94 5.80 -9.81
C MET A 1 27.01 6.18 -10.94
N LYS A 2 26.20 5.24 -11.44
CA LYS A 2 25.01 5.62 -12.20
C LYS A 2 24.06 6.24 -11.18
N SER A 3 23.63 7.46 -11.42
CA SER A 3 22.51 8.05 -10.69
C SER A 3 21.32 7.12 -10.86
N ASP A 4 20.63 6.77 -9.78
CA ASP A 4 19.28 6.21 -9.85
C ASP A 4 18.43 7.21 -10.64
N SER A 5 18.24 6.96 -11.93
CA SER A 5 17.31 7.73 -12.74
C SER A 5 15.93 7.42 -12.22
N GLU A 6 15.20 8.44 -11.75
CA GLU A 6 13.79 8.33 -11.40
C GLU A 6 13.05 7.64 -12.55
N THR A 7 12.55 6.42 -12.29
CA THR A 7 11.78 5.65 -13.26
C THR A 7 10.54 6.44 -13.63
N THR A 8 10.32 6.67 -14.93
CA THR A 8 9.16 7.40 -15.43
C THR A 8 7.88 6.57 -15.25
N ILE A 9 6.73 7.24 -15.22
CA ILE A 9 5.44 6.55 -15.05
C ILE A 9 5.14 5.55 -16.18
N TYR A 10 5.61 5.83 -17.40
CA TYR A 10 5.49 4.92 -18.55
C TYR A 10 6.36 3.67 -18.39
N GLU A 11 7.59 3.82 -17.87
CA GLU A 11 8.45 2.67 -17.55
C GLU A 11 7.82 1.80 -16.44
N ILE A 12 7.14 2.41 -15.46
CA ILE A 12 6.39 1.67 -14.41
C ILE A 12 5.26 0.87 -15.05
N MET A 13 4.40 1.50 -15.86
CA MET A 13 3.30 0.79 -16.54
C MET A 13 3.82 -0.30 -17.48
N GLN A 14 4.93 -0.05 -18.19
CA GLN A 14 5.60 -1.03 -19.03
C GLN A 14 6.06 -2.23 -18.24
N SER A 15 6.62 -2.02 -17.04
CA SER A 15 7.13 -3.09 -16.19
C SER A 15 6.06 -4.09 -15.75
N TYR A 16 4.80 -3.66 -15.76
CA TYR A 16 3.67 -4.51 -15.43
C TYR A 16 3.00 -5.17 -16.64
N CYS A 17 3.33 -4.74 -17.86
CA CYS A 17 2.79 -5.34 -19.07
C CYS A 17 3.54 -6.63 -19.40
N VAL A 18 2.78 -7.67 -19.74
CA VAL A 18 3.33 -8.95 -20.21
C VAL A 18 2.71 -9.34 -21.54
N ARG A 19 3.45 -10.12 -22.34
CA ARG A 19 2.90 -10.81 -23.50
C ARG A 19 2.34 -12.14 -23.05
N VAL A 20 1.09 -12.44 -23.39
CA VAL A 20 0.44 -13.72 -23.09
C VAL A 20 0.10 -14.38 -24.40
N ASN A 21 0.80 -15.45 -24.78
CA ASN A 21 0.62 -16.12 -26.06
C ASN A 21 0.56 -15.11 -27.25
N GLY A 22 -0.59 -15.08 -27.92
CA GLY A 22 -0.94 -14.19 -29.03
C GLY A 22 -1.55 -12.85 -28.62
N GLY A 23 -1.68 -12.55 -27.33
CA GLY A 23 -2.23 -11.32 -26.77
C GLY A 23 -1.32 -10.67 -25.71
N SER A 24 -1.93 -9.94 -24.79
CA SER A 24 -1.29 -9.18 -23.71
C SER A 24 -1.83 -9.59 -22.33
N GLY A 25 -1.20 -9.10 -21.28
CA GLY A 25 -1.61 -9.29 -19.90
C GLY A 25 -1.07 -8.19 -19.02
N VAL A 26 -1.62 -8.06 -17.81
CA VAL A 26 -1.10 -7.17 -16.76
C VAL A 26 -0.75 -7.94 -15.50
N LEU A 27 0.47 -7.74 -15.00
CA LEU A 27 0.95 -8.28 -13.74
C LEU A 27 0.35 -7.52 -12.56
N VAL A 28 -0.23 -8.24 -11.61
CA VAL A 28 -0.64 -7.71 -10.31
C VAL A 28 -0.21 -8.67 -9.21
N ASN A 29 0.12 -8.13 -8.04
CA ASN A 29 0.45 -8.95 -6.89
C ASN A 29 -0.81 -9.33 -6.10
N ALA A 30 -0.75 -10.52 -5.52
CA ALA A 30 -1.75 -11.04 -4.60
C ALA A 30 -1.27 -10.88 -3.16
N MET A 31 -2.16 -11.09 -2.19
CA MET A 31 -1.82 -11.16 -0.77
C MET A 31 -1.03 -12.43 -0.42
N THR A 32 0.01 -12.73 -1.19
CA THR A 32 0.93 -13.85 -0.95
C THR A 32 2.23 -13.66 -1.72
N ILE A 33 3.30 -14.27 -1.23
CA ILE A 33 4.58 -14.35 -1.94
C ILE A 33 4.76 -15.66 -2.73
N GLU A 34 3.76 -16.54 -2.73
CA GLU A 34 3.83 -17.81 -3.47
C GLU A 34 3.67 -17.62 -4.98
N TYR A 35 2.89 -16.62 -5.40
CA TYR A 35 2.61 -16.34 -6.80
C TYR A 35 2.19 -14.88 -7.03
N SER A 36 2.26 -14.45 -8.29
CA SER A 36 1.61 -13.24 -8.80
C SER A 36 0.53 -13.61 -9.80
N TYR A 37 -0.34 -12.66 -10.14
CA TYR A 37 -1.35 -12.85 -11.16
C TYR A 37 -0.99 -12.11 -12.45
N VAL A 38 -1.35 -12.71 -13.57
CA VAL A 38 -1.49 -12.04 -14.85
C VAL A 38 -2.96 -12.00 -15.21
N LEU A 39 -3.53 -10.80 -15.25
CA LEU A 39 -4.90 -10.57 -15.71
C LEU A 39 -4.87 -10.45 -17.24
N THR A 40 -5.75 -11.16 -17.93
CA THR A 40 -5.83 -11.17 -19.40
C THR A 40 -7.25 -11.46 -19.89
N ALA A 41 -7.48 -11.36 -21.19
CA ALA A 41 -8.74 -11.77 -21.82
C ALA A 41 -8.79 -13.30 -21.96
N ALA A 42 -9.97 -13.91 -21.78
CA ALA A 42 -10.12 -15.37 -21.81
C ALA A 42 -9.81 -15.95 -23.20
N HIS A 43 -10.17 -15.24 -24.27
CA HIS A 43 -9.89 -15.69 -25.64
C HIS A 43 -8.39 -15.77 -25.95
N VAL A 44 -7.52 -15.06 -25.22
CA VAL A 44 -6.06 -15.07 -25.40
C VAL A 44 -5.43 -16.40 -24.99
N ILE A 45 -6.09 -17.12 -24.08
CA ILE A 45 -5.63 -18.41 -23.55
C ILE A 45 -6.52 -19.59 -23.99
N LYS A 46 -7.56 -19.31 -24.78
CA LYS A 46 -8.55 -20.29 -25.21
C LYS A 46 -7.92 -21.36 -26.11
N ASP A 47 -8.33 -22.63 -25.89
CA ASP A 47 -7.92 -23.80 -26.68
C ASP A 47 -6.41 -24.09 -26.69
N LEU A 48 -5.66 -23.54 -25.72
CA LEU A 48 -4.23 -23.78 -25.54
C LEU A 48 -3.98 -24.70 -24.34
N LEU A 49 -3.08 -25.68 -24.53
CA LEU A 49 -2.65 -26.60 -23.46
C LEU A 49 -1.49 -26.03 -22.64
N GLU A 50 -0.65 -25.21 -23.26
CA GLU A 50 0.49 -24.53 -22.66
C GLU A 50 0.31 -23.03 -22.83
N HIS A 51 0.75 -22.26 -21.85
CA HIS A 51 0.63 -20.81 -21.83
C HIS A 51 2.01 -20.19 -21.70
N GLU A 52 2.37 -19.37 -22.67
CA GLU A 52 3.59 -18.58 -22.67
C GLU A 52 3.29 -17.20 -22.10
N VAL A 53 4.00 -16.81 -21.04
CA VAL A 53 3.96 -15.47 -20.47
C VAL A 53 5.37 -14.89 -20.52
N ILE A 54 5.54 -13.75 -21.21
CA ILE A 54 6.82 -13.07 -21.35
C ILE A 54 6.74 -11.67 -20.71
N ASP A 55 7.68 -11.37 -19.83
CA ASP A 55 7.78 -10.06 -19.18
C ASP A 55 8.31 -8.95 -20.11
N PHE A 56 8.31 -7.72 -19.62
CA PHE A 56 8.80 -6.54 -20.34
C PHE A 56 10.30 -6.58 -20.69
N GLN A 57 11.07 -7.49 -20.07
CA GLN A 57 12.50 -7.70 -20.34
C GLN A 57 12.74 -8.87 -21.31
N GLY A 58 11.69 -9.59 -21.71
CA GLY A 58 11.78 -10.75 -22.58
C GLY A 58 12.01 -12.07 -21.85
N ASN A 59 11.89 -12.11 -20.52
CA ASN A 59 12.00 -13.35 -19.74
C ASN A 59 10.68 -14.10 -19.72
N ASN A 60 10.75 -15.44 -19.76
CA ASN A 60 9.58 -16.28 -19.55
C ASN A 60 9.23 -16.35 -18.06
N LEU A 61 7.95 -16.15 -17.76
CA LEU A 61 7.38 -16.38 -16.44
C LEU A 61 6.77 -17.78 -16.38
N GLU A 62 7.03 -18.49 -15.29
CA GLU A 62 6.50 -19.85 -15.10
C GLU A 62 5.02 -19.76 -14.75
N VAL A 63 4.16 -20.38 -15.56
CA VAL A 63 2.72 -20.45 -15.30
C VAL A 63 2.41 -21.62 -14.35
N LEU A 64 1.93 -21.28 -13.16
CA LEU A 64 1.63 -22.21 -12.07
C LEU A 64 0.18 -22.70 -12.11
N GLY A 65 -0.72 -21.97 -12.77
CA GLY A 65 -2.12 -22.32 -12.87
C GLY A 65 -2.97 -21.30 -13.61
N VAL A 66 -4.22 -21.65 -13.88
CA VAL A 66 -5.17 -20.84 -14.64
C VAL A 66 -6.49 -20.76 -13.87
N LEU A 67 -6.99 -19.55 -13.67
CA LEU A 67 -8.31 -19.29 -13.09
C LEU A 67 -9.23 -18.75 -14.19
N LYS A 68 -10.38 -19.39 -14.35
CA LYS A 68 -11.41 -19.06 -15.32
C LYS A 68 -12.79 -19.32 -14.74
N TYR A 69 -13.82 -18.74 -15.34
CA TYR A 69 -15.20 -19.15 -15.07
C TYR A 69 -15.43 -20.59 -15.52
N SER A 70 -16.34 -21.28 -14.81
CA SER A 70 -16.77 -22.64 -15.16
C SER A 70 -17.71 -22.66 -16.37
N GLU A 71 -18.44 -21.56 -16.60
CA GLU A 71 -19.18 -21.35 -17.84
C GLU A 71 -18.19 -21.02 -18.97
N ASP A 72 -18.35 -21.70 -20.09
CA ASP A 72 -17.52 -21.46 -21.27
C ASP A 72 -17.75 -20.03 -21.79
N TYR A 73 -16.66 -19.40 -22.26
CA TYR A 73 -16.73 -18.14 -22.98
C TYR A 73 -17.71 -18.23 -24.15
N ASP A 74 -18.74 -17.38 -24.12
CA ASP A 74 -19.67 -17.18 -25.23
C ASP A 74 -19.19 -15.99 -26.09
N PRO A 75 -18.74 -16.23 -27.33
CA PRO A 75 -18.26 -15.18 -28.24
C PRO A 75 -19.36 -14.22 -28.71
N VAL A 76 -20.63 -14.50 -28.42
CA VAL A 76 -21.75 -13.62 -28.77
C VAL A 76 -22.00 -12.58 -27.68
N THR A 77 -21.93 -12.99 -26.42
CA THR A 77 -22.16 -12.09 -25.28
C THR A 77 -20.88 -11.45 -24.78
N SER A 78 -19.73 -12.07 -25.01
CA SER A 78 -18.40 -11.72 -24.49
C SER A 78 -18.39 -11.42 -22.98
N LEU A 79 -19.41 -11.90 -22.25
CA LEU A 79 -19.67 -11.48 -20.87
C LEU A 79 -18.57 -11.93 -19.91
N TYR A 80 -17.93 -13.05 -20.24
CA TYR A 80 -16.90 -13.73 -19.44
C TYR A 80 -15.53 -13.77 -20.14
N ASP A 81 -15.21 -12.78 -20.98
CA ASP A 81 -13.94 -12.74 -21.71
C ASP A 81 -12.76 -12.23 -20.86
N TYR A 82 -12.57 -12.85 -19.71
CA TYR A 82 -11.49 -12.54 -18.78
C TYR A 82 -11.00 -13.79 -18.05
N ALA A 83 -9.70 -13.85 -17.81
CA ALA A 83 -9.04 -14.96 -17.15
C ALA A 83 -7.81 -14.49 -16.37
N ILE A 84 -7.34 -15.34 -15.47
CA ILE A 84 -6.16 -15.07 -14.64
C ILE A 84 -5.17 -16.22 -14.79
N LEU A 85 -3.92 -15.92 -15.07
CA LEU A 85 -2.82 -16.87 -14.94
C LEU A 85 -2.11 -16.63 -13.61
N LYS A 86 -1.85 -17.69 -12.85
CA LYS A 86 -0.90 -17.65 -11.73
C LYS A 86 0.50 -17.83 -12.29
N VAL A 87 1.41 -16.94 -11.92
CA VAL A 87 2.83 -17.03 -12.29
C VAL A 87 3.70 -17.00 -11.04
N ASN A 88 4.97 -17.38 -11.17
CA ASN A 88 5.95 -17.19 -10.11
C ASN A 88 5.93 -15.74 -9.58
N TYR A 89 6.07 -15.58 -8.26
CA TYR A 89 5.98 -14.28 -7.60
C TYR A 89 6.96 -13.25 -8.20
N GLN A 90 6.46 -12.03 -8.41
CA GLN A 90 7.18 -10.90 -9.00
C GLN A 90 7.38 -9.79 -7.95
N PRO A 91 8.56 -9.73 -7.28
CA PRO A 91 8.80 -8.78 -6.19
C PRO A 91 8.77 -7.30 -6.59
N HIS A 92 8.98 -7.00 -7.88
CA HIS A 92 9.00 -5.64 -8.42
C HIS A 92 7.60 -5.07 -8.68
N VAL A 93 6.55 -5.91 -8.61
CA VAL A 93 5.17 -5.50 -8.90
C VAL A 93 4.58 -4.80 -7.67
N GLU A 94 4.53 -3.47 -7.72
CA GLU A 94 3.91 -2.60 -6.69
C GLU A 94 2.71 -1.83 -7.27
N GLN A 95 1.96 -2.48 -8.15
CA GLN A 95 0.89 -1.84 -8.91
C GLN A 95 -0.25 -1.36 -8.01
N LYS A 96 -0.69 -0.11 -8.21
CA LYS A 96 -1.89 0.45 -7.57
C LYS A 96 -3.12 0.20 -8.42
N THR A 97 -4.26 0.09 -7.76
CA THR A 97 -5.55 -0.14 -8.42
C THR A 97 -6.52 0.97 -8.07
N LEU A 98 -7.44 1.27 -8.98
CA LEU A 98 -8.54 2.22 -8.78
C LEU A 98 -9.83 1.55 -9.24
N ALA A 99 -10.89 1.65 -8.44
CA ALA A 99 -12.17 1.09 -8.83
C ALA A 99 -12.77 1.87 -10.00
N ALA A 100 -13.39 1.17 -10.95
CA ALA A 100 -14.03 1.81 -12.09
C ALA A 100 -15.17 2.76 -11.68
N SER A 101 -15.80 2.53 -10.52
CA SER A 101 -16.80 3.41 -9.90
C SER A 101 -16.26 4.79 -9.51
N ASP A 102 -14.95 4.90 -9.30
CA ASP A 102 -14.29 6.10 -8.80
C ASP A 102 -13.72 6.97 -9.95
N LEU A 103 -13.90 6.51 -11.19
CA LEU A 103 -13.59 7.29 -12.38
C LEU A 103 -14.62 8.41 -12.58
N LEU A 104 -14.13 9.63 -12.73
CA LEU A 104 -14.96 10.76 -13.13
C LEU A 104 -15.26 10.68 -14.62
N HIS A 105 -16.40 11.22 -15.05
CA HIS A 105 -16.75 11.26 -16.48
C HIS A 105 -15.63 11.90 -17.31
N ARG A 106 -15.25 11.26 -18.42
CA ARG A 106 -14.13 11.68 -19.30
C ARG A 106 -12.76 11.76 -18.62
N THR A 107 -12.53 10.93 -17.60
CA THR A 107 -11.17 10.77 -17.06
C THR A 107 -10.24 10.26 -18.15
N ASP A 108 -9.04 10.84 -18.24
CA ASP A 108 -7.98 10.41 -19.14
C ASP A 108 -7.45 9.03 -18.72
N LEU A 109 -7.28 8.15 -19.70
CA LEU A 109 -6.81 6.79 -19.52
C LEU A 109 -5.73 6.45 -20.56
N THR A 110 -4.83 5.55 -20.19
CA THR A 110 -3.78 5.03 -21.07
C THR A 110 -3.91 3.52 -21.17
N LEU A 111 -4.07 2.99 -22.39
CA LEU A 111 -3.99 1.57 -22.69
C LEU A 111 -2.53 1.16 -22.91
N VAL A 112 -2.13 0.05 -22.28
CA VAL A 112 -0.78 -0.52 -22.38
C VAL A 112 -0.88 -2.00 -22.75
N GLY A 113 -0.14 -2.42 -23.77
CA GLY A 113 -0.18 -3.79 -24.26
C GLY A 113 0.88 -4.07 -25.34
N CYS A 114 0.84 -5.26 -25.92
CA CYS A 114 1.84 -5.78 -26.85
C CYS A 114 1.21 -6.17 -28.21
N PRO A 115 1.06 -5.19 -29.13
CA PRO A 115 0.51 -5.43 -30.47
C PRO A 115 1.31 -6.48 -31.23
N THR A 116 0.61 -7.32 -32.01
CA THR A 116 1.23 -8.40 -32.79
C THR A 116 2.32 -7.90 -33.74
N THR A 117 2.12 -6.74 -34.37
CA THR A 117 3.07 -6.15 -35.33
C THR A 117 4.37 -5.68 -34.69
N GLU A 118 4.37 -5.43 -33.38
CA GLU A 118 5.49 -4.80 -32.66
C GLU A 118 6.32 -5.81 -31.87
N ARG A 119 5.89 -7.07 -31.78
CA ARG A 119 6.53 -8.12 -30.95
C ARG A 119 8.00 -8.40 -31.29
N ALA A 120 8.39 -8.17 -32.53
CA ALA A 120 9.78 -8.35 -32.99
C ALA A 120 10.59 -7.04 -32.94
N SER A 121 9.97 -5.93 -32.54
CA SER A 121 10.66 -4.64 -32.40
C SER A 121 11.49 -4.58 -31.12
N GLN A 122 12.32 -3.55 -30.99
CA GLN A 122 13.06 -3.30 -29.75
C GLN A 122 12.15 -2.84 -28.60
N ASP A 123 11.00 -2.25 -28.93
CA ASP A 123 10.04 -1.68 -27.98
C ASP A 123 8.64 -2.27 -28.23
N PRO A 124 8.41 -3.55 -27.89
CA PRO A 124 7.19 -4.27 -28.27
C PRO A 124 5.93 -3.80 -27.54
N ILE A 125 6.08 -3.12 -26.40
CA ILE A 125 4.98 -2.59 -25.59
C ILE A 125 4.63 -1.20 -26.10
N LYS A 126 3.34 -0.96 -26.38
CA LYS A 126 2.82 0.31 -26.88
C LYS A 126 1.80 0.92 -25.91
N PHE A 127 1.67 2.23 -26.02
CA PHE A 127 0.80 3.06 -25.22
C PHE A 127 -0.19 3.78 -26.14
N TYR A 128 -1.45 3.80 -25.74
CA TYR A 128 -2.49 4.55 -26.42
C TYR A 128 -3.28 5.36 -25.40
N ASP A 129 -3.14 6.68 -25.49
CA ASP A 129 -3.87 7.61 -24.65
C ASP A 129 -5.28 7.86 -25.20
N GLY A 130 -6.19 8.19 -24.30
CA GLY A 130 -7.56 8.51 -24.62
C GLY A 130 -8.36 8.87 -23.39
N HIS A 131 -9.67 8.68 -23.46
CA HIS A 131 -10.56 9.03 -22.37
C HIS A 131 -11.67 8.00 -22.16
N MET A 132 -12.08 7.86 -20.90
CA MET A 132 -13.24 7.06 -20.54
C MET A 132 -14.51 7.70 -21.12
N THR A 133 -15.29 6.91 -21.85
CA THR A 133 -16.57 7.32 -22.41
C THR A 133 -17.71 7.06 -21.42
N ASN A 134 -17.79 5.83 -20.89
CA ASN A 134 -18.77 5.46 -19.88
C ASN A 134 -18.37 4.18 -19.13
N VAL A 135 -19.00 3.92 -17.98
CA VAL A 135 -18.92 2.66 -17.25
C VAL A 135 -20.34 2.13 -17.03
N ILE A 136 -20.63 0.91 -17.48
CA ILE A 136 -21.93 0.26 -17.32
C ILE A 136 -21.69 -1.20 -16.93
N ASN A 137 -22.25 -1.66 -15.81
CA ASN A 137 -22.12 -3.05 -15.34
C ASN A 137 -20.66 -3.53 -15.32
N ASP A 138 -19.77 -2.75 -14.72
CA ASP A 138 -18.34 -3.06 -14.59
C ASP A 138 -17.56 -3.15 -15.92
N LEU A 139 -18.20 -2.77 -17.03
CA LEU A 139 -17.60 -2.64 -18.35
C LEU A 139 -17.24 -1.17 -18.58
N ILE A 140 -15.96 -0.92 -18.84
CA ILE A 140 -15.43 0.40 -19.15
C ILE A 140 -15.37 0.53 -20.67
N ILE A 141 -15.95 1.60 -21.20
CA ILE A 141 -15.78 2.00 -22.59
C ILE A 141 -14.72 3.09 -22.65
N PHE A 142 -13.64 2.82 -23.39
CA PHE A 142 -12.50 3.72 -23.57
C PHE A 142 -12.40 4.14 -25.04
N THR A 143 -12.29 5.45 -25.30
CA THR A 143 -12.05 5.98 -26.65
C THR A 143 -10.60 6.42 -26.75
N ILE A 144 -9.84 5.79 -27.63
CA ILE A 144 -8.45 6.12 -27.96
C ILE A 144 -8.44 7.39 -28.82
N ASP A 145 -7.60 8.37 -28.47
CA ASP A 145 -7.58 9.68 -29.14
C ASP A 145 -7.05 9.60 -30.58
N VAL A 146 -6.07 8.73 -30.82
CA VAL A 146 -5.58 8.40 -32.15
C VAL A 146 -6.27 7.13 -32.60
N ILE A 147 -7.19 7.20 -33.57
CA ILE A 147 -7.88 6.04 -34.12
C ILE A 147 -6.83 5.11 -34.77
N PRO A 148 -6.37 4.05 -34.08
CA PRO A 148 -5.37 3.17 -34.65
C PRO A 148 -6.04 2.33 -35.74
N ASP A 149 -5.29 1.92 -36.74
CA ASP A 149 -5.80 0.88 -37.62
C ASP A 149 -5.94 -0.43 -36.81
N LYS A 150 -6.84 -1.33 -37.25
CA LYS A 150 -7.04 -2.60 -36.55
C LYS A 150 -5.75 -3.43 -36.43
N ALA A 151 -4.84 -3.28 -37.39
CA ALA A 151 -3.58 -4.02 -37.39
C ALA A 151 -2.63 -3.56 -36.26
N THR A 152 -2.64 -2.28 -35.91
CA THR A 152 -1.78 -1.66 -34.88
C THR A 152 -2.28 -1.86 -33.45
N ILE A 153 -3.55 -2.22 -33.26
CA ILE A 153 -4.11 -2.58 -31.95
C ILE A 153 -4.31 -4.10 -31.77
N SER A 154 -4.30 -4.88 -32.86
CA SER A 154 -4.42 -6.33 -32.79
C SER A 154 -3.32 -6.94 -31.92
N GLY A 155 -3.72 -7.77 -30.94
CA GLY A 155 -2.81 -8.39 -29.98
C GLY A 155 -2.69 -7.65 -28.64
N MET A 156 -3.36 -6.50 -28.49
CA MET A 156 -3.43 -5.78 -27.21
C MET A 156 -4.44 -6.35 -26.21
N SER A 157 -5.34 -7.26 -26.64
CA SER A 157 -6.29 -7.94 -25.76
C SER A 157 -5.61 -8.55 -24.53
N GLY A 158 -6.11 -8.21 -23.36
CA GLY A 158 -5.52 -8.45 -22.06
C GLY A 158 -4.60 -7.32 -21.54
N GLY A 159 -4.46 -6.23 -22.29
CA GLY A 159 -3.68 -5.06 -21.92
C GLY A 159 -4.29 -4.27 -20.78
N GLY A 160 -3.45 -3.64 -19.95
CA GLY A 160 -3.90 -2.85 -18.81
C GLY A 160 -4.37 -1.45 -19.22
N ILE A 161 -5.42 -0.96 -18.56
CA ILE A 161 -5.92 0.41 -18.69
C ILE A 161 -5.61 1.16 -17.41
N TYR A 162 -4.86 2.25 -17.53
CA TYR A 162 -4.36 3.02 -16.40
C TYR A 162 -4.96 4.41 -16.35
N ASN A 163 -5.22 4.87 -15.14
CA ASN A 163 -5.44 6.28 -14.86
C ASN A 163 -4.20 6.84 -14.14
N ILE A 164 -3.71 7.99 -14.60
CA ILE A 164 -2.54 8.65 -14.03
C ILE A 164 -3.00 9.84 -13.19
N ARG A 165 -2.70 9.84 -11.89
CA ARG A 165 -3.00 10.96 -10.96
C ARG A 165 -1.80 11.19 -10.04
N ASP A 166 -1.43 12.45 -9.85
CA ASP A 166 -0.34 12.87 -8.94
C ASP A 166 0.98 12.10 -9.14
N GLY A 167 1.31 11.77 -10.40
CA GLY A 167 2.53 11.03 -10.75
C GLY A 167 2.47 9.52 -10.49
N LEU A 168 1.30 8.97 -10.16
CA LEU A 168 1.05 7.55 -9.91
C LEU A 168 0.14 6.95 -10.98
N ALA A 169 0.36 5.68 -11.32
CA ALA A 169 -0.42 4.93 -12.29
C ALA A 169 -1.30 3.92 -11.55
N PHE A 170 -2.60 4.02 -11.76
CA PHE A 170 -3.61 3.16 -11.17
C PHE A 170 -4.23 2.29 -12.26
N LEU A 171 -4.10 0.97 -12.14
CA LEU A 171 -4.83 0.05 -13.00
C LEU A 171 -6.31 0.11 -12.68
N VAL A 172 -7.13 0.29 -13.72
CA VAL A 172 -8.60 0.39 -13.58
C VAL A 172 -9.33 -0.78 -14.21
N GLY A 173 -8.71 -1.40 -15.22
CA GLY A 173 -9.29 -2.53 -15.92
C GLY A 173 -8.36 -3.12 -16.97
N VAL A 174 -8.87 -4.11 -17.68
CA VAL A 174 -8.16 -4.90 -18.68
C VAL A 174 -8.95 -4.88 -19.99
N GLU A 175 -8.32 -4.45 -21.08
CA GLU A 175 -8.92 -4.43 -22.41
C GLU A 175 -9.14 -5.84 -22.94
N PHE A 176 -10.23 -6.09 -23.65
CA PHE A 176 -10.48 -7.40 -24.27
C PHE A 176 -11.00 -7.32 -25.71
N GLN A 177 -11.78 -6.29 -26.09
CA GLN A 177 -12.24 -6.16 -27.47
C GLN A 177 -12.53 -4.72 -27.89
N MET A 178 -12.67 -4.52 -29.21
CA MET A 178 -13.20 -3.27 -29.78
C MET A 178 -14.71 -3.13 -29.53
N ASP A 179 -15.18 -1.91 -29.29
CA ASP A 179 -16.58 -1.55 -28.98
C ASP A 179 -17.47 -1.46 -30.24
N SER A 180 -17.32 -2.39 -31.19
CA SER A 180 -18.20 -2.57 -32.34
C SER A 180 -18.04 -3.94 -32.99
N ILE A 181 -19.18 -4.57 -33.29
CA ILE A 181 -19.29 -5.82 -34.06
C ILE A 181 -19.04 -5.55 -35.56
N ASP A 182 -19.37 -4.34 -36.03
CA ASP A 182 -19.16 -3.91 -37.42
C ASP A 182 -17.75 -3.35 -37.60
N GLN A 183 -16.98 -3.96 -38.51
CA GLN A 183 -15.57 -3.60 -38.76
C GLN A 183 -15.42 -2.18 -39.30
N ASP A 184 -16.45 -1.66 -39.98
CA ASP A 184 -16.45 -0.32 -40.57
C ASP A 184 -16.77 0.79 -39.54
N GLN A 185 -17.10 0.43 -38.29
CA GLN A 185 -17.46 1.35 -37.20
C GLN A 185 -16.51 1.29 -35.99
N GLN A 186 -15.33 0.67 -36.15
CA GLN A 186 -14.32 0.56 -35.10
C GLN A 186 -13.52 1.88 -34.95
N TYR A 187 -14.17 2.94 -34.47
CA TYR A 187 -13.58 4.28 -34.32
C TYR A 187 -12.70 4.44 -33.06
N GLY A 188 -11.74 3.53 -32.85
CA GLY A 188 -10.82 3.62 -31.71
C GLY A 188 -11.49 3.44 -30.34
N ARG A 189 -12.70 2.89 -30.29
CA ARG A 189 -13.39 2.55 -29.03
C ARG A 189 -13.11 1.10 -28.66
N VAL A 190 -12.73 0.87 -27.41
CA VAL A 190 -12.49 -0.46 -26.84
C VAL A 190 -13.30 -0.66 -25.57
N GLN A 191 -13.51 -1.92 -25.25
CA GLN A 191 -14.18 -2.41 -24.06
C GLN A 191 -13.18 -3.05 -23.13
N CYS A 192 -13.31 -2.73 -21.85
CA CYS A 192 -12.40 -3.19 -20.82
C CYS A 192 -13.18 -3.72 -19.62
N HIS A 193 -12.81 -4.89 -19.12
CA HIS A 193 -13.35 -5.41 -17.87
C HIS A 193 -12.71 -4.68 -16.70
N SER A 194 -13.52 -4.17 -15.76
CA SER A 194 -12.98 -3.63 -14.51
C SER A 194 -12.41 -4.75 -13.63
N LEU A 195 -11.62 -4.35 -12.62
CA LEU A 195 -10.97 -5.28 -11.70
C LEU A 195 -11.96 -6.13 -10.88
N VAL A 196 -13.20 -5.66 -10.67
CA VAL A 196 -14.24 -6.39 -9.96
C VAL A 196 -14.48 -7.78 -10.57
N LYS A 197 -14.41 -7.89 -11.90
CA LYS A 197 -14.57 -9.17 -12.61
C LYS A 197 -13.46 -10.17 -12.29
N PHE A 198 -12.23 -9.70 -12.16
CA PHE A 198 -11.10 -10.54 -11.77
C PHE A 198 -11.19 -10.95 -10.30
N GLU A 199 -11.63 -10.04 -9.42
CA GLU A 199 -11.89 -10.36 -8.01
C GLU A 199 -12.99 -11.42 -7.83
N GLU A 200 -14.03 -11.42 -8.67
CA GLU A 200 -15.06 -12.47 -8.68
C GLU A 200 -14.45 -13.86 -8.94
N ILE A 201 -13.58 -14.00 -9.95
CA ILE A 201 -12.87 -15.27 -10.23
C ILE A 201 -12.00 -15.68 -9.06
N ILE A 202 -11.23 -14.75 -8.49
CA ILE A 202 -10.32 -15.03 -7.38
C ILE A 202 -11.11 -15.57 -6.18
N LYS A 203 -12.26 -14.98 -5.87
CA LYS A 203 -13.16 -15.43 -4.80
C LYS A 203 -13.73 -16.82 -5.08
N ILE A 204 -14.20 -17.08 -6.31
CA ILE A 204 -14.73 -18.39 -6.72
C ILE A 204 -13.69 -19.51 -6.55
N HIS A 205 -12.44 -19.21 -6.84
CA HIS A 205 -11.32 -20.16 -6.73
C HIS A 205 -10.62 -20.14 -5.36
N GLU A 206 -11.18 -19.42 -4.37
CA GLU A 206 -10.63 -19.31 -3.00
C GLU A 206 -9.14 -18.91 -2.98
N CYS A 207 -8.73 -18.04 -3.89
CA CYS A 207 -7.34 -17.60 -4.01
C CYS A 207 -7.09 -16.26 -3.29
N ALA A 208 -5.82 -15.91 -3.10
CA ALA A 208 -5.43 -14.68 -2.40
C ALA A 208 -5.91 -13.43 -3.16
N PRO A 209 -6.46 -12.41 -2.48
CA PRO A 209 -6.98 -11.20 -3.13
C PRO A 209 -5.87 -10.34 -3.76
N ILE A 210 -6.23 -9.47 -4.72
CA ILE A 210 -5.33 -8.51 -5.39
C ILE A 210 -5.03 -7.33 -4.44
N ILE A 211 -4.15 -7.57 -3.47
CA ILE A 211 -3.61 -6.56 -2.55
C ILE A 211 -2.14 -6.90 -2.27
N PRO A 212 -1.34 -5.95 -1.74
CA PRO A 212 0.09 -6.17 -1.56
C PRO A 212 0.44 -7.38 -0.68
N ALA A 213 1.43 -8.17 -1.12
CA ALA A 213 1.85 -9.39 -0.43
C ALA A 213 2.29 -9.18 1.03
N HIS A 214 2.85 -8.02 1.36
CA HIS A 214 3.25 -7.71 2.73
C HIS A 214 2.09 -7.69 3.74
N LEU A 215 0.84 -7.64 3.27
CA LEU A 215 -0.34 -7.72 4.14
C LEU A 215 -0.62 -9.15 4.64
N GLU A 216 -0.02 -10.16 4.02
CA GLU A 216 -0.13 -11.58 4.42
C GLU A 216 0.55 -11.83 5.78
N CYS A 217 1.73 -11.25 6.00
CA CYS A 217 2.49 -11.46 7.24
C CYS A 217 3.56 -10.38 7.46
N PHE A 218 3.71 -9.97 8.72
CA PHE A 218 4.76 -9.02 9.14
C PHE A 218 6.19 -9.53 8.91
N SER A 219 6.41 -10.84 8.75
CA SER A 219 7.73 -11.40 8.46
C SER A 219 8.31 -10.86 7.15
N ILE A 220 7.46 -10.52 6.17
CA ILE A 220 7.84 -9.94 4.88
C ILE A 220 8.46 -8.54 5.06
N LEU A 221 8.10 -7.84 6.14
CA LEU A 221 8.54 -6.47 6.42
C LEU A 221 9.77 -6.38 7.31
N LEU A 222 10.17 -7.48 7.96
CA LEU A 222 11.16 -7.50 9.03
C LEU A 222 12.47 -6.79 8.65
N GLU A 223 13.04 -7.13 7.50
CA GLU A 223 14.35 -6.60 7.08
C GLU A 223 14.35 -5.07 6.88
N LYS A 224 13.17 -4.49 6.63
CA LYS A 224 12.99 -3.04 6.41
C LYS A 224 12.79 -2.27 7.72
N THR A 225 12.55 -2.94 8.83
CA THR A 225 12.37 -2.29 10.15
C THR A 225 13.70 -1.88 10.79
N PHE A 226 13.60 -0.99 11.79
CA PHE A 226 14.67 -0.53 12.67
C PHE A 226 15.90 -0.02 11.91
N THR A 227 15.66 0.73 10.84
CA THR A 227 16.72 1.36 10.04
C THR A 227 17.13 2.69 10.67
N PHE A 228 18.14 2.66 11.54
CA PHE A 228 18.63 3.85 12.25
C PHE A 228 19.64 4.65 11.42
N ASN A 229 19.42 5.96 11.28
CA ASN A 229 20.35 6.86 10.62
C ASN A 229 21.44 7.36 11.59
N VAL A 230 22.40 6.49 11.92
CA VAL A 230 23.49 6.78 12.86
C VAL A 230 24.82 7.09 12.14
N ILE A 231 25.77 7.71 12.85
CA ILE A 231 27.09 8.01 12.28
C ILE A 231 27.85 6.72 12.01
N HIS A 232 27.79 5.75 12.93
CA HIS A 232 28.43 4.45 12.77
C HIS A 232 27.43 3.30 12.93
N GLN A 233 27.00 2.72 11.81
CA GLN A 233 26.02 1.62 11.78
C GLN A 233 26.39 0.41 12.67
N THR A 234 27.70 0.17 12.86
CA THR A 234 28.19 -0.90 13.74
C THR A 234 27.85 -0.68 15.22
N ASN A 235 27.57 0.54 15.65
CA ASN A 235 27.19 0.86 17.03
C ASN A 235 25.80 0.31 17.39
N THR A 236 24.88 0.28 16.42
CA THR A 236 23.47 -0.12 16.61
C THR A 236 23.13 -1.46 15.96
N GLN A 237 24.07 -2.06 15.22
CA GLN A 237 23.84 -3.34 14.51
C GLN A 237 23.36 -4.45 15.45
N ASN A 238 23.97 -4.59 16.64
CA ASN A 238 23.56 -5.61 17.61
C ASN A 238 22.17 -5.33 18.22
N LEU A 239 21.80 -4.05 18.36
CA LEU A 239 20.45 -3.66 18.78
C LEU A 239 19.43 -4.05 17.71
N LYS A 240 19.72 -3.74 16.43
CA LYS A 240 18.86 -4.13 15.31
C LYS A 240 18.64 -5.64 15.29
N ILE A 241 19.71 -6.43 15.37
CA ILE A 241 19.62 -7.91 15.42
C ILE A 241 18.76 -8.36 16.60
N ALA A 242 18.93 -7.77 17.79
CA ALA A 242 18.14 -8.13 18.96
C ALA A 242 16.65 -7.77 18.80
N LEU A 243 16.35 -6.63 18.18
CA LEU A 243 14.98 -6.22 17.85
C LEU A 243 14.35 -7.12 16.80
N GLU A 244 15.09 -7.53 15.77
CA GLU A 244 14.61 -8.47 14.75
C GLU A 244 14.32 -9.85 15.35
N GLN A 245 15.20 -10.34 16.23
CA GLN A 245 14.99 -11.61 16.96
C GLN A 245 13.75 -11.53 17.86
N PHE A 246 13.58 -10.43 18.59
CA PHE A 246 12.40 -10.21 19.41
C PHE A 246 11.14 -10.15 18.55
N THR A 247 11.17 -9.41 17.44
CA THR A 247 10.07 -9.29 16.48
C THR A 247 9.66 -10.65 15.90
N ASN A 248 10.63 -11.47 15.49
CA ASN A 248 10.38 -12.84 15.03
C ASN A 248 9.71 -13.71 16.10
N SER A 249 10.12 -13.57 17.36
CA SER A 249 9.45 -14.25 18.47
C SER A 249 8.00 -13.79 18.60
N LEU A 250 7.71 -12.50 18.46
CA LEU A 250 6.34 -11.98 18.53
C LEU A 250 5.48 -12.50 17.38
N ILE A 251 6.02 -12.52 16.15
CA ILE A 251 5.35 -13.05 14.95
C ILE A 251 5.01 -14.53 15.14
N THR A 252 5.99 -15.33 15.59
CA THR A 252 5.80 -16.77 15.85
C THR A 252 4.79 -17.02 16.98
N ASN A 253 4.66 -16.08 17.91
CA ASN A 253 3.75 -16.13 19.05
C ASN A 253 2.39 -15.44 18.77
N ALA A 254 1.82 -15.71 17.58
CA ALA A 254 0.47 -15.31 17.19
C ALA A 254 0.24 -13.79 17.06
N MET A 255 1.21 -13.04 16.52
CA MET A 255 0.93 -11.69 16.01
C MET A 255 -0.03 -11.79 14.81
N PRO A 256 -1.15 -11.04 14.80
CA PRO A 256 -2.06 -11.08 13.67
C PRO A 256 -1.42 -10.49 12.40
N PRO A 257 -1.76 -11.01 11.22
CA PRO A 257 -1.38 -10.41 9.94
C PRO A 257 -1.76 -8.94 9.82
N PRO A 258 -0.99 -8.13 9.06
CA PRO A 258 -1.35 -6.74 8.79
C PRO A 258 -2.76 -6.59 8.21
N TYR A 259 -3.19 -7.51 7.32
CA TYR A 259 -4.52 -7.48 6.74
C TYR A 259 -5.65 -7.52 7.78
N GLU A 260 -5.54 -8.37 8.81
CA GLU A 260 -6.57 -8.45 9.87
C GLU A 260 -6.66 -7.15 10.67
N ILE A 261 -5.52 -6.52 10.92
CA ILE A 261 -5.45 -5.22 11.62
C ILE A 261 -6.04 -4.12 10.73
N MET A 262 -5.76 -4.17 9.42
CA MET A 262 -6.31 -3.24 8.43
C MET A 262 -7.84 -3.29 8.42
N GLU A 263 -8.42 -4.49 8.34
CA GLU A 263 -9.88 -4.67 8.37
C GLU A 263 -10.50 -4.23 9.70
N GLN A 264 -9.80 -4.45 10.82
CA GLN A 264 -10.32 -4.09 12.14
C GLN A 264 -10.36 -2.57 12.37
N TYR A 265 -9.32 -1.85 11.98
CA TYR A 265 -9.15 -0.43 12.33
C TYR A 265 -9.42 0.52 11.17
N ASP A 266 -9.21 0.07 9.93
CA ASP A 266 -9.50 0.82 8.70
C ASP A 266 -8.91 2.24 8.77
N LEU A 267 -9.67 3.26 8.39
CA LEU A 267 -9.23 4.67 8.37
C LEU A 267 -8.79 5.21 9.73
N GLN A 268 -9.07 4.52 10.85
CA GLN A 268 -8.58 4.93 12.18
C GLN A 268 -7.06 4.77 12.33
N LEU A 269 -6.39 4.15 11.36
CA LEU A 269 -4.92 4.07 11.28
C LEU A 269 -4.28 5.32 10.66
N LEU A 270 -5.08 6.22 10.06
CA LEU A 270 -4.59 7.34 9.27
C LEU A 270 -4.81 8.68 9.97
N VAL A 271 -3.93 9.65 9.69
CA VAL A 271 -4.13 11.06 10.04
C VAL A 271 -5.09 11.73 9.05
N ASP A 272 -4.92 11.49 7.74
CA ASP A 272 -5.84 11.97 6.70
C ASP A 272 -6.80 10.86 6.29
N LEU A 273 -8.05 10.97 6.74
CA LEU A 273 -9.10 9.98 6.48
C LEU A 273 -9.53 9.92 5.00
N ASN A 274 -9.13 10.89 4.18
CA ASN A 274 -9.47 10.91 2.76
C ASN A 274 -8.47 10.12 1.91
N ASN A 275 -7.29 9.79 2.45
CA ASN A 275 -6.24 9.09 1.71
C ASN A 275 -6.27 7.59 1.96
N THR A 276 -7.35 6.93 1.52
CA THR A 276 -7.61 5.50 1.73
C THR A 276 -6.50 4.59 1.18
N ASP A 277 -5.76 5.06 0.16
CA ASP A 277 -4.67 4.32 -0.47
C ASP A 277 -3.49 4.06 0.49
N GLU A 278 -3.34 4.89 1.54
CA GLU A 278 -2.30 4.72 2.54
C GLU A 278 -2.46 3.43 3.37
N LEU A 279 -3.68 2.90 3.47
CA LEU A 279 -3.97 1.67 4.23
C LEU A 279 -3.20 0.46 3.69
N LYS A 280 -2.92 0.43 2.39
CA LYS A 280 -2.18 -0.64 1.73
C LYS A 280 -0.70 -0.28 1.55
N SER A 281 -0.25 0.85 2.08
CA SER A 281 1.13 1.29 1.93
C SER A 281 2.08 0.48 2.80
N ARG A 282 3.21 0.08 2.21
CA ARG A 282 4.25 -0.66 2.92
C ARG A 282 4.79 0.10 4.13
N ASP A 283 4.92 1.41 4.01
CA ASP A 283 5.52 2.27 5.04
C ASP A 283 4.65 2.38 6.29
N LEU A 284 3.31 2.40 6.15
CA LEU A 284 2.38 2.25 7.27
C LEU A 284 2.68 0.96 8.05
N TRP A 285 2.77 -0.17 7.36
CA TRP A 285 2.92 -1.46 8.02
C TRP A 285 4.30 -1.70 8.61
N ILE A 286 5.35 -1.09 8.05
CA ILE A 286 6.67 -1.02 8.68
C ILE A 286 6.57 -0.25 10.01
N ALA A 287 5.99 0.96 9.98
CA ALA A 287 5.83 1.78 11.17
C ALA A 287 4.92 1.11 12.23
N TYR A 288 3.88 0.41 11.79
CA TYR A 288 2.97 -0.31 12.68
C TYR A 288 3.65 -1.52 13.35
N LEU A 289 4.47 -2.27 12.62
CA LEU A 289 5.27 -3.36 13.18
C LEU A 289 6.24 -2.83 14.25
N GLU A 290 6.98 -1.78 13.91
CA GLU A 290 7.89 -1.10 14.83
C GLU A 290 7.18 -0.61 16.10
N TYR A 291 6.00 -0.01 15.94
CA TYR A 291 5.13 0.42 17.04
C TYR A 291 4.72 -0.75 17.96
N LEU A 292 4.28 -1.88 17.40
CA LEU A 292 3.89 -3.06 18.18
C LEU A 292 5.07 -3.61 18.98
N VAL A 293 6.26 -3.68 18.36
CA VAL A 293 7.49 -4.14 19.00
C VAL A 293 7.89 -3.21 20.16
N ILE A 294 7.81 -1.89 19.96
CA ILE A 294 8.06 -0.90 21.02
C ILE A 294 7.10 -1.09 22.18
N CYS A 295 5.80 -1.25 21.92
CA CYS A 295 4.80 -1.48 22.96
C CYS A 295 5.11 -2.78 23.72
N ALA A 296 5.38 -3.87 23.01
CA ALA A 296 5.69 -5.16 23.61
C ALA A 296 6.93 -5.11 24.50
N LEU A 297 7.95 -4.38 24.06
CA LEU A 297 9.19 -4.17 24.80
C LEU A 297 8.94 -3.39 26.09
N ILE A 298 8.18 -2.29 26.03
CA ILE A 298 7.82 -1.46 27.20
C ILE A 298 7.04 -2.29 28.22
N ASP A 299 5.99 -2.98 27.77
CA ASP A 299 5.10 -3.77 28.63
C ASP A 299 5.74 -5.08 29.11
N ASN A 300 6.92 -5.43 28.57
CA ASN A 300 7.64 -6.65 28.90
C ASN A 300 6.85 -7.93 28.56
N VAL A 301 6.16 -7.93 27.40
CA VAL A 301 5.36 -9.07 26.93
C VAL A 301 6.03 -9.78 25.77
N GLY A 302 5.87 -11.11 25.70
CA GLY A 302 6.42 -11.95 24.63
C GLY A 302 5.42 -12.33 23.53
N THR A 303 4.23 -11.72 23.55
CA THR A 303 3.08 -12.04 22.68
C THR A 303 2.34 -10.75 22.34
N THR A 304 2.00 -10.56 21.06
CA THR A 304 1.24 -9.39 20.57
C THR A 304 0.04 -9.84 19.75
N ASN A 305 -0.79 -10.70 20.34
CA ASN A 305 -2.01 -11.19 19.72
C ASN A 305 -3.11 -10.11 19.71
N THR A 306 -4.26 -10.43 19.11
CA THR A 306 -5.42 -9.52 19.00
C THR A 306 -5.88 -8.98 20.36
N ASP A 307 -5.84 -9.78 21.42
CA ASP A 307 -6.23 -9.36 22.78
C ASP A 307 -5.25 -8.32 23.34
N TYR A 308 -3.95 -8.53 23.14
CA TYR A 308 -2.94 -7.56 23.53
C TYR A 308 -3.11 -6.24 22.77
N ILE A 309 -3.29 -6.28 21.45
CA ILE A 309 -3.49 -5.07 20.63
C ILE A 309 -4.73 -4.29 21.12
N LYS A 310 -5.83 -4.98 21.42
CA LYS A 310 -7.03 -4.37 22.02
C LYS A 310 -6.77 -3.77 23.41
N SER A 311 -5.90 -4.40 24.21
CA SER A 311 -5.59 -3.93 25.56
C SER A 311 -4.74 -2.65 25.61
N ILE A 312 -3.89 -2.43 24.59
CA ILE A 312 -3.05 -1.22 24.51
C ILE A 312 -3.74 -0.09 23.74
N GLU A 313 -4.82 -0.39 23.03
CA GLU A 313 -5.49 0.46 22.07
C GLU A 313 -5.99 1.81 22.62
N ARG A 314 -6.34 1.86 23.90
CA ARG A 314 -6.75 3.08 24.61
C ARG A 314 -5.59 3.79 25.31
N LYS A 315 -4.45 3.10 25.45
CA LYS A 315 -3.24 3.59 26.13
C LYS A 315 -2.22 4.16 25.16
N ARG A 316 -2.01 3.48 24.03
CA ARG A 316 -1.06 3.84 22.98
C ARG A 316 -1.72 3.59 21.64
N ARG A 317 -1.59 4.53 20.71
CA ARG A 317 -2.07 4.41 19.32
C ARG A 317 -1.04 4.97 18.37
N LEU A 318 -0.93 4.34 17.20
CA LEU A 318 -0.19 4.86 16.06
C LEU A 318 -1.17 5.43 15.03
N LEU A 319 -0.88 6.62 14.52
CA LEU A 319 -1.49 7.15 13.29
C LEU A 319 -0.40 7.38 12.24
N TYR A 320 -0.73 7.08 11.00
CA TYR A 320 0.17 7.22 9.86
C TYR A 320 -0.26 8.34 8.92
N SER A 321 0.73 8.95 8.28
CA SER A 321 0.55 9.93 7.21
C SER A 321 1.69 9.80 6.21
N SER A 322 1.39 9.64 4.92
CA SER A 322 2.42 9.71 3.87
C SER A 322 2.94 11.14 3.64
N ASN A 323 2.28 12.16 4.18
CA ASN A 323 2.70 13.54 4.08
C ASN A 323 4.02 13.78 4.84
N SER A 324 5.04 14.27 4.14
CA SER A 324 6.36 14.60 4.69
C SER A 324 6.44 15.98 5.35
N ARG A 325 5.34 16.75 5.37
CA ARG A 325 5.26 18.02 6.08
C ARG A 325 5.30 17.80 7.59
N ASN A 326 5.76 18.82 8.31
CA ASN A 326 5.82 18.82 9.76
C ASN A 326 4.46 18.48 10.38
N TRP A 327 4.39 17.34 11.06
CA TRP A 327 3.19 16.80 11.70
C TRP A 327 2.60 17.74 12.77
N ILE A 328 3.43 18.62 13.36
CA ILE A 328 3.01 19.62 14.35
C ILE A 328 2.00 20.62 13.75
N SER A 329 1.99 20.81 12.43
CA SER A 329 0.98 21.66 11.78
C SER A 329 -0.46 21.18 11.97
N ASN A 330 -0.65 19.89 12.28
CA ASN A 330 -1.97 19.27 12.50
C ASN A 330 -2.28 19.04 13.98
N LEU A 331 -1.57 19.72 14.90
CA LEU A 331 -1.65 19.44 16.34
C LEU A 331 -3.07 19.50 16.92
N GLU A 332 -3.90 20.43 16.44
CA GLU A 332 -5.28 20.56 16.88
C GLU A 332 -6.11 19.30 16.59
N GLU A 333 -6.07 18.83 15.33
CA GLU A 333 -6.81 17.65 14.90
C GLU A 333 -6.26 16.36 15.52
N LEU A 334 -4.94 16.29 15.75
CA LEU A 334 -4.32 15.18 16.45
C LEU A 334 -4.76 15.11 17.92
N LEU A 335 -4.86 16.25 18.61
CA LEU A 335 -5.36 16.33 19.99
C LEU A 335 -6.84 15.92 20.08
N LYS A 336 -7.69 16.41 19.17
CA LYS A 336 -9.09 15.99 19.08
C LYS A 336 -9.21 14.49 18.83
N THR A 337 -8.36 13.95 17.97
CA THR A 337 -8.31 12.51 17.67
C THR A 337 -7.87 11.70 18.88
N ALA A 338 -6.78 12.11 19.56
CA ALA A 338 -6.33 11.52 20.82
C ALA A 338 -7.45 11.49 21.85
N ARG A 339 -8.17 12.60 22.02
CA ARG A 339 -9.29 12.71 22.96
C ARG A 339 -10.42 11.71 22.69
N LYS A 340 -10.66 11.37 21.42
CA LYS A 340 -11.68 10.41 20.98
C LYS A 340 -11.27 8.95 21.19
N ILE A 341 -9.99 8.64 21.00
CA ILE A 341 -9.52 7.25 20.92
C ILE A 341 -8.69 6.78 22.13
N LEU A 342 -8.17 7.70 22.94
CA LEU A 342 -7.31 7.40 24.09
C LEU A 342 -8.01 7.71 25.43
N ASP A 343 -7.62 6.94 26.44
CA ASP A 343 -7.90 7.25 27.83
C ASP A 343 -6.94 8.33 28.34
N LYS A 344 -7.24 8.88 29.52
CA LYS A 344 -6.37 9.85 30.19
C LYS A 344 -4.94 9.30 30.33
N ASP A 345 -3.95 10.17 30.13
CA ASP A 345 -2.52 9.83 30.16
C ASP A 345 -2.08 8.91 29.00
N GLY A 346 -2.93 8.74 27.98
CA GLY A 346 -2.62 7.97 26.78
C GLY A 346 -1.59 8.65 25.86
N THR A 347 -0.94 7.84 25.03
CA THR A 347 0.07 8.27 24.07
C THR A 347 -0.42 8.11 22.63
N LEU A 348 -0.32 9.17 21.84
CA LEU A 348 -0.49 9.15 20.39
C LEU A 348 0.89 9.24 19.72
N ILE A 349 1.21 8.24 18.91
CA ILE A 349 2.44 8.18 18.13
C ILE A 349 2.08 8.46 16.66
N ILE A 350 2.79 9.40 16.04
CA ILE A 350 2.63 9.73 14.63
C ILE A 350 3.79 9.10 13.87
N ALA A 351 3.50 8.44 12.75
CA ALA A 351 4.49 7.99 11.79
C ALA A 351 4.29 8.70 10.45
N SER A 352 5.37 9.26 9.93
CA SER A 352 5.43 9.90 8.61
C SER A 352 6.85 9.85 8.05
N PRO A 353 7.06 10.16 6.77
CA PRO A 353 8.39 10.26 6.17
C PRO A 353 9.28 11.38 6.74
N ASP A 354 8.81 12.19 7.69
CA ASP A 354 9.59 13.28 8.29
C ASP A 354 10.79 12.76 9.12
N LYS A 355 11.97 12.76 8.49
CA LYS A 355 13.24 12.36 9.13
C LYS A 355 13.78 13.34 10.15
N ALA A 356 13.30 14.59 10.14
CA ALA A 356 13.71 15.63 11.06
C ALA A 356 12.71 15.84 12.21
N ALA A 357 11.73 14.95 12.35
CA ALA A 357 10.66 15.09 13.32
C ALA A 357 11.18 15.28 14.76
N GLU A 358 10.59 16.26 15.45
CA GLU A 358 10.84 16.53 16.86
C GLU A 358 10.00 15.61 17.76
N ILE A 359 10.50 15.36 18.98
CA ILE A 359 9.92 14.38 19.92
C ILE A 359 8.57 14.83 20.44
N LEU A 360 8.48 16.10 20.83
CA LEU A 360 7.27 16.71 21.37
C LEU A 360 7.05 18.03 20.65
N PRO A 361 5.81 18.46 20.44
CA PRO A 361 5.54 19.82 20.00
C PRO A 361 6.10 20.80 21.05
N PRO A 362 6.60 21.97 20.66
CA PRO A 362 7.06 22.97 21.62
C PRO A 362 5.97 23.30 22.65
N ASN A 363 6.31 23.28 23.94
CA ASN A 363 5.33 23.44 25.04
C ASN A 363 4.42 24.68 24.88
N PHE A 364 4.94 25.76 24.32
CA PHE A 364 4.18 26.99 24.09
C PHE A 364 3.13 26.83 22.97
N GLU A 365 3.47 26.13 21.89
CA GLU A 365 2.53 25.81 20.80
C GLU A 365 1.45 24.85 21.29
N LEU A 366 1.84 23.81 22.03
CA LEU A 366 0.90 22.87 22.65
C LEU A 366 -0.08 23.59 23.59
N SER A 367 0.42 24.46 24.45
CA SER A 367 -0.43 25.24 25.36
C SER A 367 -1.37 26.19 24.61
N ARG A 368 -0.90 26.82 23.53
CA ARG A 368 -1.73 27.71 22.70
C ARG A 368 -2.88 26.93 22.06
N VAL A 369 -2.57 25.82 21.38
CA VAL A 369 -3.58 24.99 20.71
C VAL A 369 -4.57 24.40 21.71
N ILE A 370 -4.12 23.92 22.88
CA ILE A 370 -5.04 23.40 23.91
C ILE A 370 -6.00 24.48 24.41
N ASN A 371 -5.51 25.70 24.63
CA ASN A 371 -6.37 26.81 25.04
C ASN A 371 -7.38 27.16 23.95
N ASP A 372 -6.97 27.13 22.68
CA ASP A 372 -7.87 27.40 21.55
C ASP A 372 -8.97 26.33 21.42
N ILE A 373 -8.64 25.05 21.62
CA ILE A 373 -9.62 23.94 21.63
C ILE A 373 -10.58 24.03 22.81
N ALA A 374 -10.06 24.32 24.01
CA ALA A 374 -10.85 24.35 25.24
C ALA A 374 -11.81 25.55 25.31
N ASN A 375 -11.55 26.62 24.55
CA ASN A 375 -12.40 27.81 24.51
C ASN A 375 -13.62 27.61 23.60
N VAL A 376 -14.73 27.10 24.15
CA VAL A 376 -16.01 27.04 23.41
C VAL A 376 -16.76 28.37 23.55
N PRO A 377 -17.09 29.10 22.46
CA PRO A 377 -17.60 30.48 22.53
C PRO A 377 -18.95 30.71 23.24
N ASN A 378 -19.65 29.67 23.71
CA ASN A 378 -21.07 29.75 24.05
C ASN A 378 -21.49 29.10 25.41
N GLN A 379 -20.58 28.79 26.33
CA GLN A 379 -20.97 28.33 27.68
C GLN A 379 -20.33 29.19 28.78
N GLY A 380 -21.10 29.44 29.84
CA GLY A 380 -20.74 30.32 30.96
C GLY A 380 -19.50 29.89 31.76
N PRO A 381 -19.17 30.57 32.87
CA PRO A 381 -17.79 30.88 33.24
C PRO A 381 -16.96 29.67 33.73
N PHE A 382 -15.77 29.53 33.13
CA PHE A 382 -14.48 29.10 33.69
C PHE A 382 -14.27 27.67 34.23
N THR A 383 -15.30 26.85 34.44
CA THR A 383 -15.10 25.51 35.06
C THR A 383 -14.99 24.36 34.05
N ILE A 384 -15.69 24.43 32.91
CA ILE A 384 -15.67 23.39 31.88
C ILE A 384 -14.34 23.44 31.10
N ASP A 385 -13.89 24.65 30.75
CA ASP A 385 -12.67 24.89 29.96
C ASP A 385 -11.41 24.36 30.66
N THR A 386 -11.33 24.52 31.99
CA THR A 386 -10.20 23.98 32.78
C THR A 386 -10.15 22.45 32.82
N VAL A 387 -11.32 21.79 32.81
CA VAL A 387 -11.38 20.32 32.81
C VAL A 387 -10.98 19.78 31.44
N GLU A 388 -11.52 20.36 30.35
CA GLU A 388 -11.12 20.01 28.97
C GLU A 388 -9.62 20.21 28.76
N ALA A 389 -9.08 21.38 29.09
CA ALA A 389 -7.66 21.66 28.97
C ALA A 389 -6.80 20.67 29.78
N SER A 390 -7.23 20.27 30.97
CA SER A 390 -6.50 19.28 31.78
C SER A 390 -6.45 17.89 31.14
N ILE A 391 -7.47 17.51 30.36
CA ILE A 391 -7.50 16.23 29.65
C ILE A 391 -6.53 16.28 28.48
N TYR A 392 -6.55 17.34 27.65
CA TYR A 392 -5.61 17.46 26.54
C TYR A 392 -4.15 17.51 27.01
N ASN A 393 -3.89 18.20 28.13
CA ASN A 393 -2.55 18.25 28.75
C ASN A 393 -2.09 16.89 29.31
N SER A 394 -2.99 15.92 29.47
CA SER A 394 -2.61 14.57 29.92
C SER A 394 -2.05 13.71 28.80
N PHE A 395 -2.36 14.00 27.53
CA PHE A 395 -1.90 13.17 26.42
C PHE A 395 -0.43 13.40 26.09
N THR A 396 0.26 12.31 25.77
CA THR A 396 1.61 12.36 25.19
C THR A 396 1.50 12.26 23.67
N LEU A 397 1.94 13.29 22.94
CA LEU A 397 1.98 13.28 21.48
C LEU A 397 3.43 13.26 21.01
N THR A 398 3.83 12.22 20.27
CA THR A 398 5.21 12.04 19.80
C THR A 398 5.26 11.52 18.37
N HIS A 399 6.42 11.62 17.73
CA HIS A 399 6.68 11.02 16.42
C HIS A 399 7.58 9.77 16.54
N LEU A 400 7.34 8.74 15.72
CA LEU A 400 8.10 7.49 15.74
C LEU A 400 9.59 7.72 15.44
N GLU A 401 9.90 8.45 14.37
CA GLU A 401 11.28 8.83 14.04
C GLU A 401 11.94 9.64 15.16
N ALA A 402 11.16 10.47 15.87
CA ALA A 402 11.70 11.27 16.95
C ALA A 402 12.09 10.43 18.17
N LEU A 403 11.34 9.35 18.45
CA LEU A 403 11.72 8.34 19.43
C LEU A 403 13.07 7.71 19.04
N TYR A 404 13.28 7.36 17.77
CA TYR A 404 14.57 6.83 17.31
C TYR A 404 15.69 7.84 17.41
N ASN A 405 15.45 9.08 17.00
CA ASN A 405 16.39 10.18 17.11
C ASN A 405 16.87 10.35 18.56
N ARG A 406 15.96 10.26 19.53
CA ARG A 406 16.27 10.44 20.96
C ARG A 406 16.88 9.21 21.60
N CYS A 407 16.24 8.06 21.44
CA CYS A 407 16.55 6.85 22.19
C CYS A 407 17.73 6.11 21.58
N VAL A 408 17.92 6.19 20.25
CA VAL A 408 18.94 5.42 19.54
C VAL A 408 20.01 6.32 18.94
N ILE A 409 19.64 7.25 18.05
CA ILE A 409 20.62 7.96 17.22
C ILE A 409 21.51 8.88 18.06
N LYS A 410 20.94 9.72 18.93
CA LYS A 410 21.70 10.58 19.85
C LYS A 410 22.51 9.81 20.90
N SER A 411 22.19 8.54 21.12
CA SER A 411 22.80 7.67 22.12
C SER A 411 23.59 6.52 21.49
N GLU A 412 23.95 6.59 20.21
CA GLU A 412 24.58 5.46 19.49
C GLU A 412 25.85 4.93 20.20
N PHE A 413 26.64 5.82 20.81
CA PHE A 413 27.87 5.44 21.51
C PHE A 413 27.60 4.71 22.85
N GLU A 414 26.44 4.93 23.46
CA GLU A 414 26.02 4.18 24.65
C GLU A 414 25.73 2.73 24.28
N TYR A 415 25.11 2.46 23.13
CA TYR A 415 24.87 1.10 22.65
C TYR A 415 26.16 0.33 22.40
N LYS A 416 27.21 0.99 21.92
CA LYS A 416 28.54 0.39 21.78
C LYS A 416 29.17 -0.01 23.12
N ALA A 417 28.89 0.75 24.19
CA ALA A 417 29.47 0.53 25.51
C ALA A 417 28.78 -0.58 26.32
N VAL A 418 27.58 -0.98 25.91
CA VAL A 418 26.77 -2.00 26.58
C VAL A 418 26.90 -3.35 25.88
N SER A 419 26.82 -4.44 26.66
CA SER A 419 26.82 -5.80 26.15
C SER A 419 25.72 -6.01 25.09
N SER A 420 26.05 -6.73 24.02
CA SER A 420 25.11 -6.98 22.91
C SER A 420 23.87 -7.77 23.34
N GLY A 421 22.77 -7.60 22.60
CA GLY A 421 21.54 -8.35 22.82
C GLY A 421 20.65 -7.75 23.92
N ILE A 422 20.45 -8.49 25.01
CA ILE A 422 19.45 -8.17 26.04
C ILE A 422 19.72 -6.82 26.73
N GLU A 423 20.97 -6.51 27.05
CA GLU A 423 21.30 -5.24 27.74
C GLU A 423 21.07 -4.02 26.82
N GLN A 424 21.28 -4.16 25.50
CA GLN A 424 20.94 -3.12 24.54
C GLN A 424 19.42 -2.94 24.38
N LEU A 425 18.64 -4.03 24.37
CA LEU A 425 17.17 -3.95 24.40
C LEU A 425 16.68 -3.27 25.68
N LYS A 426 17.29 -3.58 26.82
CA LYS A 426 16.99 -2.94 28.10
C LYS A 426 17.32 -1.45 28.08
N LEU A 427 18.49 -1.05 27.57
CA LEU A 427 18.82 0.36 27.40
C LEU A 427 17.81 1.09 26.52
N PHE A 428 17.40 0.47 25.41
CA PHE A 428 16.39 1.03 24.53
C PHE A 428 15.03 1.18 25.24
N LYS A 429 14.59 0.15 25.94
CA LYS A 429 13.38 0.16 26.77
C LYS A 429 13.42 1.26 27.83
N ASP A 430 14.52 1.39 28.55
CA ASP A 430 14.68 2.38 29.63
C ASP A 430 14.55 3.80 29.07
N LYS A 431 15.18 4.08 27.91
CA LYS A 431 15.04 5.37 27.22
C LYS A 431 13.62 5.62 26.69
N LEU A 432 12.93 4.58 26.20
CA LEU A 432 11.53 4.71 25.77
C LEU A 432 10.61 5.08 26.94
N ASN A 433 10.80 4.44 28.11
CA ASN A 433 10.01 4.70 29.34
C ASN A 433 10.16 6.12 29.90
N GLU A 434 11.20 6.85 29.50
CA GLU A 434 11.36 8.27 29.83
C GLU A 434 10.39 9.17 29.03
N ILE A 435 9.87 8.68 27.91
CA ILE A 435 9.05 9.45 26.96
C ILE A 435 7.61 8.92 26.91
N ILE A 436 7.45 7.61 26.73
CA ILE A 436 6.16 6.94 26.55
C ILE A 436 6.02 5.85 27.62
N LYS A 437 4.94 5.92 28.41
CA LYS A 437 4.59 4.91 29.42
C LYS A 437 3.34 4.16 29.00
#